data_AF-A0A7W8QFT8-F1
#
_entry.id   AF-A0A7W8QFT8-F1
#
_cell.length_a   1.000
_cell.length_b   1.000
_cell.length_c   1.000
_cell.angle_alpha   90.00
_cell.angle_beta   90.00
_cell.angle_gamma   90.00
#
_symmetry.space_group_name_H-M   'P 1'
#
loop_
_entity.id
_entity.type
_entity.pdbx_description
1 polymer ?
#
loop_
_entity_poly.entity_id
_entity_poly.type
_entity_poly.pdbx_seq_one_letter_code
_entity_poly.pdbx_strand_id
1 'polypeptide(L)'
;MRFVAIKSVEQQAILAWHSARAGCHEERTALLNRTRGLLAEFGVVIARSADRFLGALPTLIEAPRLPDPMRAMLLEVRVRLAALNLRLARCDQQIATHARSSDVANRASELLGVGPVTSVRWLPPFPTQKSSATAGSSVAGLSGGTGRWRSSR
;
A
#
# COMPACT_ATOMS: atom_id res chain seq x y z
N MET A 1 -5.69 -22.04 21.26
CA MET A 1 -5.22 -22.21 19.87
C MET A 1 -6.36 -21.85 18.92
N ARG A 2 -6.18 -20.84 18.06
CA ARG A 2 -7.24 -20.36 17.15
C ARG A 2 -7.12 -21.12 15.83
N PHE A 3 -8.09 -21.98 15.55
CA PHE A 3 -8.18 -22.75 14.31
C PHE A 3 -8.26 -21.75 13.14
N VAL A 4 -7.23 -21.71 12.31
CA VAL A 4 -7.24 -20.95 11.05
C VAL A 4 -7.76 -21.91 10.01
N ALA A 5 -8.98 -21.66 9.49
CA ALA A 5 -9.50 -22.44 8.38
C ALA A 5 -8.48 -22.39 7.22
N ILE A 6 -8.08 -23.57 6.74
CA ILE A 6 -7.20 -23.68 5.59
C ILE A 6 -7.97 -23.11 4.40
N LYS A 7 -7.55 -21.94 3.93
CA LYS A 7 -8.14 -21.29 2.76
C LYS A 7 -8.01 -22.23 1.57
N SER A 8 -9.06 -22.35 0.75
CA SER A 8 -8.91 -23.07 -0.50
C SER A 8 -7.87 -22.37 -1.39
N VAL A 9 -7.22 -23.14 -2.26
CA VAL A 9 -6.21 -22.60 -3.20
C VAL A 9 -6.80 -21.45 -4.03
N GLU A 10 -8.07 -21.56 -4.42
CA GLU A 10 -8.80 -20.51 -5.15
C GLU A 10 -9.01 -19.24 -4.32
N GLN A 11 -9.41 -19.38 -3.05
CA GLN A 11 -9.54 -18.23 -2.14
C GLN A 11 -8.19 -17.54 -1.89
N GLN A 12 -7.12 -18.31 -1.77
CA GLN A 12 -5.77 -17.78 -1.62
C GLN A 12 -5.29 -17.05 -2.88
N ALA A 13 -5.61 -17.57 -4.08
CA ALA A 13 -5.29 -16.92 -5.35
C ALA A 13 -6.03 -15.58 -5.51
N ILE A 14 -7.31 -15.50 -5.15
CA ILE A 14 -8.10 -14.26 -5.21
C ILE A 14 -7.52 -13.19 -4.26
N LEU A 15 -7.17 -13.59 -3.03
CA LEU A 15 -6.52 -12.67 -2.08
C LEU A 15 -5.18 -12.17 -2.61
N ALA A 16 -4.41 -13.02 -3.30
CA ALA A 16 -3.16 -12.59 -3.94
C ALA A 16 -3.41 -11.51 -5.01
N TRP A 17 -4.45 -11.66 -5.83
CA TRP A 17 -4.85 -10.63 -6.82
C TRP A 17 -5.27 -9.31 -6.18
N HIS A 18 -6.04 -9.35 -5.09
CA HIS A 18 -6.40 -8.14 -4.33
C HIS A 18 -5.18 -7.45 -3.74
N SER A 19 -4.25 -8.21 -3.16
CA SER A 19 -2.99 -7.67 -2.62
C SER A 19 -2.12 -7.06 -3.73
N ALA A 20 -2.02 -7.73 -4.88
CA ALA A 20 -1.29 -7.22 -6.04
C ALA A 20 -1.87 -5.89 -6.56
N ARG A 21 -3.21 -5.78 -6.59
CA ARG A 21 -3.92 -4.54 -6.93
C ARG A 21 -3.60 -3.42 -5.94
N ALA A 22 -3.65 -3.70 -4.64
CA ALA A 22 -3.33 -2.73 -3.60
C ALA A 22 -1.90 -2.20 -3.75
N GLY A 23 -0.92 -3.08 -3.96
CA GLY A 23 0.47 -2.69 -4.21
C GLY A 23 0.63 -1.82 -5.46
N CYS A 24 -0.09 -2.11 -6.56
CA CYS A 24 -0.08 -1.26 -7.75
C CYS A 24 -0.66 0.14 -7.48
N HIS A 25 -1.70 0.23 -6.64
CA HIS A 25 -2.29 1.52 -6.26
C HIS A 25 -1.34 2.36 -5.40
N GLU A 26 -0.64 1.73 -4.46
CA GLU A 26 0.40 2.36 -3.64
C GLU A 26 1.57 2.85 -4.52
N GLU A 27 2.06 2.02 -5.43
CA GLU A 27 3.14 2.39 -6.36
C GLU A 27 2.73 3.58 -7.24
N ARG A 28 1.50 3.58 -7.78
CA ARG A 28 0.96 4.70 -8.56
C ARG A 28 0.93 5.99 -7.75
N THR A 29 0.48 5.91 -6.51
CA THR A 29 0.37 7.08 -5.63
C THR A 29 1.75 7.62 -5.24
N ALA A 30 2.69 6.73 -4.91
CA ALA A 30 4.06 7.09 -4.59
C ALA A 30 4.78 7.76 -5.77
N LEU A 31 4.61 7.21 -6.98
CA LEU A 31 5.16 7.79 -8.21
C LEU A 31 4.65 9.22 -8.42
N LEU A 32 3.33 9.42 -8.36
CA LEU A 32 2.72 10.74 -8.52
C LEU A 32 3.21 11.74 -7.46
N ASN A 33 3.32 11.32 -6.20
CA ASN A 33 3.79 12.19 -5.12
C ASN A 33 5.25 12.57 -5.30
N ARG A 34 6.12 11.62 -5.67
CA ARG A 34 7.53 11.88 -5.95
C ARG A 34 7.68 12.86 -7.12
N THR A 35 6.96 12.65 -8.22
CA THR A 35 7.05 13.55 -9.38
C THR A 35 6.52 14.94 -9.05
N ARG A 36 5.45 15.07 -8.25
CA ARG A 36 4.98 16.38 -7.77
C ARG A 36 6.03 17.10 -6.90
N GLY A 37 6.73 16.37 -6.03
CA GLY A 37 7.82 16.95 -5.23
C GLY A 37 8.92 17.54 -6.11
N LEU A 38 9.39 16.76 -7.09
CA LEU A 38 10.41 17.22 -8.04
C LEU A 38 9.93 18.42 -8.87
N LEU A 39 8.68 18.42 -9.31
CA LEU A 39 8.11 19.55 -10.05
C LEU A 39 7.99 20.83 -9.21
N ALA A 40 7.75 20.69 -7.91
CA ALA A 40 7.68 21.83 -7.00
C ALA A 40 9.04 22.55 -6.86
N GLU A 41 10.16 21.83 -6.98
CA GLU A 41 11.51 22.43 -6.99
C GLU A 41 11.71 23.37 -8.20
N PHE A 42 11.00 23.14 -9.30
CA PHE A 42 10.97 24.01 -10.49
C PHE A 42 9.82 25.02 -10.47
N GLY A 43 9.16 25.22 -9.32
CA GLY A 43 8.03 26.15 -9.16
C GLY A 43 6.72 25.68 -9.80
N VAL A 44 6.60 24.40 -10.15
CA VAL A 44 5.40 23.83 -10.76
C VAL A 44 4.56 23.10 -9.71
N VAL A 45 3.42 23.69 -9.34
CA VAL A 45 2.48 23.10 -8.39
C VAL A 45 1.28 22.50 -9.14
N ILE A 46 1.03 21.21 -8.93
CA ILE A 46 -0.08 20.46 -9.56
C ILE A 46 -1.03 19.94 -8.49
N ALA A 47 -2.32 19.91 -8.82
CA ALA A 47 -3.34 19.33 -7.95
C ALA A 47 -3.05 17.86 -7.58
N ARG A 48 -3.52 17.45 -6.40
CA ARG A 48 -3.34 16.09 -5.86
C ARG A 48 -4.06 14.98 -6.65
N SER A 49 -5.05 15.34 -7.47
CA SER A 49 -5.78 14.36 -8.30
C SER A 49 -4.85 13.71 -9.34
N ALA A 50 -4.94 12.39 -9.46
CA ALA A 50 -4.20 11.61 -10.46
C ALA A 50 -4.63 11.97 -11.89
N ASP A 51 -5.94 12.12 -12.13
CA ASP A 51 -6.48 12.45 -13.45
C ASP A 51 -6.04 13.85 -13.89
N ARG A 52 -6.03 14.80 -12.96
CA ARG A 52 -5.49 16.14 -13.24
C ARG A 52 -3.99 16.12 -13.54
N PHE A 53 -3.22 15.26 -12.88
CA PHE A 53 -1.81 15.10 -13.19
C PHE A 53 -1.59 14.54 -14.59
N LEU A 54 -2.34 13.49 -14.96
CA LEU A 54 -2.29 12.89 -16.30
C LEU A 54 -2.70 13.88 -17.39
N GLY A 55 -3.75 14.68 -17.15
CA GLY A 55 -4.16 15.73 -18.08
C GLY A 55 -3.15 16.89 -18.21
N ALA A 56 -2.41 17.19 -17.13
CA ALA A 56 -1.40 18.24 -17.14
C ALA A 56 -0.05 17.80 -17.75
N LEU A 57 0.25 16.50 -17.78
CA LEU A 57 1.53 15.97 -18.25
C LEU A 57 1.93 16.47 -19.66
N PRO A 58 1.06 16.45 -20.69
CA PRO A 58 1.41 16.95 -22.02
C PRO A 58 1.85 18.42 -21.99
N THR A 59 1.06 19.27 -21.32
CA THR A 59 1.37 20.71 -21.19
C THR A 59 2.66 20.96 -20.42
N LEU A 60 2.99 20.09 -19.45
CA LEU A 60 4.23 20.19 -18.69
C LEU A 60 5.45 19.80 -19.52
N ILE A 61 5.34 18.76 -20.34
CA ILE A 61 6.43 18.32 -21.21
C ILE A 61 6.80 19.41 -22.22
N GLU A 62 5.82 20.18 -22.69
CA GLU A 62 6.04 21.30 -23.63
C GLU A 62 6.42 22.62 -22.93
N ALA A 63 6.44 22.65 -21.59
CA ALA A 63 6.68 23.88 -20.86
C ALA A 63 8.15 24.35 -21.05
N PRO A 64 8.38 25.60 -21.52
CA PRO A 64 9.73 26.11 -21.78
C PRO A 64 10.56 26.32 -20.51
N ARG A 65 9.90 26.43 -19.35
CA ARG A 65 10.53 26.60 -18.03
C ARG A 65 11.18 25.32 -17.47
N LEU A 66 10.94 24.15 -18.07
CA LEU A 66 11.50 22.90 -17.59
C LEU A 66 12.76 22.53 -18.40
N PRO A 67 13.87 22.18 -17.74
CA PRO A 67 15.06 21.67 -18.42
C PRO A 67 14.79 20.37 -19.19
N ASP A 68 15.57 20.10 -20.25
CA ASP A 68 15.46 18.87 -21.05
C ASP A 68 15.53 17.56 -20.24
N PRO A 69 16.43 17.40 -19.26
CA PRO A 69 16.47 16.19 -18.42
C PRO A 69 15.15 15.98 -17.65
N MET A 70 14.51 17.06 -17.21
CA MET A 70 13.23 17.00 -16.51
C MET A 70 12.10 16.57 -17.46
N ARG A 71 12.10 17.07 -18.71
CA ARG A 71 11.17 16.64 -19.75
C ARG A 71 11.31 15.14 -20.04
N ALA A 72 12.53 14.64 -20.18
CA ALA A 72 12.80 13.21 -20.38
C ALA A 72 12.26 12.36 -19.21
N MET A 73 12.53 12.78 -17.96
CA MET A 73 12.01 12.12 -16.77
C MET A 73 10.47 12.10 -16.74
N LEU A 74 9.80 13.19 -17.13
CA LEU A 74 8.33 13.24 -17.19
C LEU A 74 7.75 12.27 -18.23
N LEU A 75 8.44 12.07 -19.35
CA LEU A 75 8.07 11.07 -20.36
C LEU A 75 8.17 9.65 -19.79
N GLU A 76 9.23 9.35 -19.04
CA GLU A 76 9.37 8.05 -18.34
C GLU A 76 8.26 7.84 -17.30
N VAL A 77 7.94 8.88 -16.51
CA VAL A 77 6.83 8.84 -15.54
C VAL A 77 5.51 8.54 -16.25
N ARG A 78 5.25 9.16 -17.41
CA ARG A 78 4.06 8.91 -18.21
C ARG A 78 3.95 7.45 -18.64
N VAL A 79 5.04 6.87 -19.13
CA VAL A 79 5.10 5.45 -19.53
C VAL A 79 4.85 4.54 -18.32
N ARG A 80 5.51 4.81 -17.19
CA ARG A 80 5.35 4.00 -15.97
C ARG A 80 3.93 4.07 -15.40
N LEU A 81 3.31 5.24 -15.42
CA LEU A 81 1.90 5.41 -15.02
C LEU A 81 0.95 4.61 -15.92
N ALA A 82 1.17 4.63 -17.23
CA ALA A 82 0.37 3.84 -18.17
C ALA A 82 0.50 2.33 -17.89
N ALA A 83 1.72 1.85 -17.65
CA ALA A 83 1.96 0.45 -17.29
C ALA A 83 1.27 0.04 -15.97
N LEU A 84 1.29 0.92 -14.96
CA LEU A 84 0.59 0.69 -13.69
C LEU A 84 -0.93 0.64 -13.86
N ASN A 85 -1.49 1.55 -14.67
CA ASN A 85 -2.93 1.55 -14.96
C ASN A 85 -3.36 0.26 -15.69
N LEU A 86 -2.54 -0.24 -16.64
CA LEU A 86 -2.80 -1.52 -17.30
C LEU A 86 -2.73 -2.70 -16.32
N ARG A 87 -1.75 -2.72 -15.40
CA ARG A 87 -1.69 -3.74 -14.34
C ARG A 87 -2.90 -3.71 -13.42
N LEU A 88 -3.37 -2.52 -13.04
CA LEU A 88 -4.58 -2.35 -12.23
C LEU A 88 -5.81 -2.91 -12.96
N ALA A 89 -6.01 -2.54 -14.24
CA ALA A 89 -7.11 -3.05 -15.05
C ALA A 89 -7.07 -4.59 -15.19
N ARG A 90 -5.87 -5.17 -15.35
CA ARG A 90 -5.70 -6.63 -15.38
C ARG A 90 -6.09 -7.28 -14.05
N CYS A 91 -5.68 -6.69 -12.91
CA CYS A 91 -6.07 -7.21 -11.60
C CYS A 91 -7.59 -7.14 -11.42
N ASP A 92 -8.22 -6.03 -11.80
CA ASP A 92 -9.68 -5.84 -11.74
C ASP A 92 -10.42 -6.90 -12.58
N GLN A 93 -9.92 -7.19 -13.79
CA GLN A 93 -10.50 -8.22 -14.65
C GLN A 93 -10.40 -9.62 -14.03
N GLN A 94 -9.27 -9.97 -13.41
CA GLN A 94 -9.09 -11.27 -12.76
C GLN A 94 -10.02 -11.41 -11.56
N ILE A 95 -10.08 -10.38 -10.70
CA ILE A 95 -10.99 -10.34 -9.54
C ILE A 95 -12.45 -10.49 -10.00
N ALA A 96 -12.88 -9.75 -11.03
CA ALA A 96 -14.25 -9.83 -11.56
C ALA A 96 -14.57 -11.18 -12.21
N THR A 97 -13.59 -11.85 -12.81
CA THR A 97 -13.76 -13.19 -13.40
C THR A 97 -13.95 -14.23 -12.31
N HIS A 98 -13.13 -14.18 -11.26
CA HIS A 98 -13.27 -15.06 -10.11
C HIS A 98 -14.56 -14.85 -9.31
N ALA A 99 -15.00 -13.59 -9.14
CA ALA A 99 -16.27 -13.29 -8.48
C ALA A 99 -17.47 -13.86 -9.25
N ARG A 100 -17.44 -13.79 -10.59
CA ARG A 100 -18.48 -14.38 -11.43
C ARG A 100 -18.48 -15.91 -11.37
N SER A 101 -17.31 -16.55 -11.40
CA SER A 101 -17.24 -18.01 -11.30
C SER A 101 -17.71 -18.51 -9.93
N SER A 102 -17.42 -17.78 -8.85
CA SER A 102 -17.94 -18.13 -7.52
C SER A 102 -19.44 -17.94 -7.42
N ASP A 103 -20.01 -16.87 -7.98
CA ASP A 103 -21.46 -16.66 -7.99
C ASP A 103 -22.19 -17.72 -8.81
N VAL A 104 -21.65 -18.09 -9.98
CA VAL A 104 -22.21 -19.16 -10.82
C VAL A 104 -22.10 -20.51 -10.12
N ALA A 105 -20.95 -20.82 -9.51
CA ALA A 105 -20.74 -22.05 -8.76
C ALA A 105 -21.65 -22.11 -7.52
N ASN A 106 -21.85 -21.00 -6.81
CA ASN A 106 -22.73 -20.92 -5.65
C ASN A 106 -24.19 -21.11 -6.06
N ARG A 107 -24.67 -20.46 -7.15
CA ARG A 107 -26.04 -20.66 -7.66
C ARG A 107 -26.27 -22.08 -8.17
N ALA A 108 -25.28 -22.68 -8.83
CA ALA A 108 -25.34 -24.08 -9.24
C ALA A 108 -25.36 -25.04 -8.03
N SER A 109 -24.62 -24.70 -6.96
CA SER A 109 -24.61 -25.45 -5.70
C SER A 109 -25.91 -25.28 -4.91
N GLU A 110 -26.53 -24.10 -4.93
CA GLU A 110 -27.84 -23.84 -4.33
C GLU A 110 -28.97 -24.61 -5.04
N LEU A 111 -28.93 -24.71 -6.37
CA LEU A 111 -29.82 -25.59 -7.14
C LEU A 111 -29.60 -27.09 -6.79
N LEU A 112 -28.41 -27.45 -6.30
CA LEU A 112 -28.04 -28.79 -5.83
C LEU A 112 -28.11 -28.95 -4.30
N GLY A 113 -28.67 -27.98 -3.56
CA GLY A 113 -28.95 -28.08 -2.13
C GLY A 113 -27.74 -27.92 -1.19
N VAL A 114 -26.61 -27.36 -1.63
CA VAL A 114 -25.43 -27.09 -0.78
C VAL A 114 -25.30 -25.58 -0.54
N GLY A 115 -25.69 -25.13 0.66
CA GLY A 115 -25.72 -23.71 1.04
C GLY A 115 -24.33 -23.07 1.23
N PRO A 116 -24.22 -21.73 1.07
CA PRO A 116 -22.93 -21.02 1.05
C PRO A 116 -22.36 -20.78 2.46
N VAL A 117 -21.10 -21.14 2.67
CA VAL A 117 -20.35 -20.80 3.89
C VAL A 117 -19.88 -19.35 3.80
N THR A 118 -20.77 -18.42 4.12
CA THR A 118 -20.44 -17.01 4.33
C THR A 118 -19.68 -16.86 5.66
N SER A 119 -18.36 -16.70 5.61
CA SER A 119 -17.57 -16.15 6.72
C SER A 119 -16.28 -15.51 6.23
N VAL A 120 -16.39 -14.45 5.42
CA VAL A 120 -15.29 -13.48 5.29
C VAL A 120 -15.55 -12.37 6.32
N ARG A 121 -15.15 -12.64 7.57
CA ARG A 121 -15.10 -11.61 8.63
C ARG A 121 -13.75 -10.89 8.56
N TRP A 122 -13.87 -9.60 8.26
CA TRP A 122 -12.86 -8.55 8.18
C TRP A 122 -11.91 -8.52 9.40
N LEU A 123 -10.59 -8.52 9.16
CA LEU A 123 -9.59 -8.11 10.14
C LEU A 123 -8.49 -7.32 9.41
N PRO A 124 -8.11 -6.11 9.88
CA PRO A 124 -7.04 -5.32 9.27
C PRO A 124 -5.63 -5.91 9.53
N PRO A 125 -4.61 -5.54 8.74
CA PRO A 125 -3.25 -6.07 8.90
C PRO A 125 -2.53 -5.40 10.08
N PHE A 126 -1.93 -6.24 10.95
CA PHE A 126 -0.85 -5.95 11.91
C PHE A 126 -0.96 -4.74 12.87
N PRO A 127 -0.81 -4.97 14.19
CA PRO A 127 0.00 -4.09 15.02
C PRO A 127 1.45 -4.59 15.05
N THR A 128 2.34 -3.64 14.78
CA THR A 128 3.79 -3.66 14.97
C THR A 128 4.20 -4.27 16.31
N GLN A 129 5.18 -5.18 16.29
CA GLN A 129 5.91 -5.61 17.49
C GLN A 129 6.55 -4.37 18.14
N LYS A 130 6.08 -3.98 19.32
CA LYS A 130 6.85 -3.08 20.20
C LYS A 130 8.02 -3.89 20.74
N SER A 131 9.23 -3.41 20.45
CA SER A 131 10.46 -3.83 21.10
C SER A 131 10.28 -3.77 22.62
N SER A 132 10.47 -4.91 23.28
CA SER A 132 10.62 -5.00 24.72
C SER A 132 11.99 -4.43 25.09
N ALA A 133 12.02 -3.17 25.52
CA ALA A 133 13.14 -2.60 26.26
C ALA A 133 12.61 -2.14 27.63
N THR A 134 12.52 -3.07 28.57
CA THR A 134 12.42 -2.78 30.00
C THR A 134 13.04 -3.94 30.78
N ALA A 135 14.38 -4.00 30.76
CA ALA A 135 15.13 -4.64 31.83
C ALA A 135 15.54 -3.52 32.79
N GLY A 136 14.84 -3.42 33.93
CA GLY A 136 15.03 -2.32 34.87
C GLY A 136 14.14 -2.42 36.10
N SER A 137 14.23 -3.53 36.84
CA SER A 137 13.84 -3.70 38.25
C SER A 137 14.13 -5.17 38.59
N SER A 138 14.76 -5.60 39.68
CA SER A 138 15.12 -5.01 40.96
C SER A 138 16.01 -6.04 41.65
N VAL A 139 17.15 -5.67 42.25
CA VAL A 139 17.61 -6.33 43.49
C VAL A 139 18.31 -5.28 44.34
N ALA A 140 17.72 -5.06 45.51
CA ALA A 140 18.22 -4.25 46.59
C ALA A 140 19.42 -4.90 47.28
N GLY A 141 20.28 -4.05 47.86
CA GLY A 141 21.10 -4.41 49.02
C GLY A 141 22.60 -4.26 48.81
N LEU A 142 23.18 -3.16 49.30
CA LEU A 142 23.98 -3.13 50.53
C LEU A 142 24.95 -1.94 50.53
N SER A 143 24.82 -1.14 51.60
CA SER A 143 25.89 -0.48 52.37
C SER A 143 26.94 0.41 51.66
N GLY A 144 26.93 1.68 52.05
CA GLY A 144 28.15 2.35 52.54
C GLY A 144 28.68 3.51 51.69
N GLY A 145 28.87 4.67 52.34
CA GLY A 145 29.97 5.59 51.99
C GLY A 145 29.60 6.90 51.30
N THR A 146 29.22 7.90 52.11
CA THR A 146 29.79 9.27 52.16
C THR A 146 30.27 9.99 50.89
N GLY A 147 29.80 11.23 50.71
CA GLY A 147 30.49 12.30 49.96
C GLY A 147 29.55 13.06 49.01
N ARG A 148 28.78 14.06 49.47
CA ARG A 148 29.18 15.49 49.47
C ARG A 148 29.83 15.92 48.14
N TRP A 149 29.12 16.68 47.31
CA TRP A 149 29.36 18.11 47.07
C TRP A 149 28.37 18.69 46.04
N ARG A 150 28.12 19.98 46.24
CA ARG A 150 27.10 20.84 45.65
C ARG A 150 27.73 21.65 44.51
N SER A 151 26.84 22.20 43.67
CA SER A 151 26.94 23.51 42.99
C SER A 151 27.51 23.60 41.56
N SER A 152 26.58 23.90 40.64
CA SER A 152 26.55 25.03 39.69
C SER A 152 27.85 25.53 39.04
N ARG A 153 27.91 25.43 37.71
CA ARG A 153 27.85 26.54 36.75
C ARG A 153 27.66 26.00 35.33
#